data_AF-A0A662IEF6-F1
#
_entry.id   AF-A0A662IEF6-F1
#
_cell.length_a   1.000
_cell.length_b   1.000
_cell.length_c   1.000
_cell.angle_alpha   90.00
_cell.angle_beta   90.00
_cell.angle_gamma   90.00
#
_symmetry.space_group_name_H-M   'P 1'
#
loop_
_entity.id
_entity.type
_entity.pdbx_description
1 polymer ?
#
loop_
_entity_poly.entity_id
_entity_poly.type
_entity_poly.pdbx_seq_one_letter_code
_entity_poly.pdbx_strand_id
1 'polypeptide(L)' 'MSVEELKRRDPEGYYVVTVKRGELSRLGRLVQGVRIEEAGELVIIRTKSRSLAKLILRKLGRLI' A
#
# COMPACT_ATOMS: atom_id res chain seq x y z
N MET A 1 4.57 -12.79 -5.28
CA MET A 1 3.25 -12.58 -4.62
C MET A 1 2.29 -12.10 -5.68
N SER A 2 1.16 -12.79 -5.85
CA SER A 2 0.22 -12.63 -6.98
C SER A 2 -0.82 -11.54 -6.72
N VAL A 3 -1.52 -11.15 -7.79
CA VAL A 3 -2.54 -10.09 -7.93
C VAL A 3 -3.71 -10.16 -6.91
N GLU A 4 -3.78 -11.19 -6.05
CA GLU A 4 -4.76 -11.38 -4.98
C GLU A 4 -4.86 -10.19 -3.99
N GLU A 5 -3.76 -9.54 -3.60
CA GLU A 5 -3.78 -8.41 -2.63
C GLU A 5 -4.63 -7.22 -3.12
N LEU A 6 -4.75 -7.03 -4.43
CA LEU A 6 -5.58 -5.99 -5.03
C LEU A 6 -7.03 -6.41 -5.27
N LYS A 7 -7.41 -7.66 -5.00
CA LYS A 7 -8.81 -8.10 -5.18
C LYS A 7 -9.65 -7.87 -3.93
N ARG A 8 -9.07 -7.98 -2.74
CA ARG A 8 -9.75 -7.71 -1.47
C ARG A 8 -9.61 -6.23 -1.11
N ARG A 9 -10.71 -5.49 -1.20
CA ARG A 9 -10.86 -4.20 -0.52
C ARG A 9 -11.26 -4.47 0.93
N ASP A 10 -10.91 -3.59 1.84
CA ASP A 10 -11.48 -3.62 3.18
C ASP A 10 -13.00 -3.32 3.12
N PRO A 11 -13.76 -3.54 4.21
CA PRO A 11 -15.19 -3.24 4.26
C PRO A 11 -15.54 -1.78 3.91
N GLU A 12 -14.59 -0.86 4.06
CA GLU A 12 -14.72 0.57 3.75
C GLU A 12 -14.40 0.89 2.27
N GLY A 13 -13.99 -0.10 1.47
CA GLY A 13 -13.71 0.03 0.04
C GLY A 13 -12.29 0.49 -0.30
N TYR A 14 -11.35 0.46 0.64
CA TYR A 14 -9.95 0.79 0.43
C TYR A 14 -9.13 -0.43 -0.02
N TYR A 15 -8.14 -0.17 -0.87
CA TYR A 15 -6.99 -1.04 -1.05
C TYR A 15 -6.01 -0.80 0.09
N VAL A 16 -5.64 -1.89 0.76
CA VAL A 16 -4.74 -1.86 1.92
C VAL A 16 -3.41 -2.48 1.51
N VAL A 17 -2.31 -1.77 1.74
CA VAL A 17 -0.95 -2.25 1.51
C VAL A 17 -0.17 -2.15 2.80
N THR A 18 0.33 -3.29 3.28
CA THR A 18 1.13 -3.35 4.50
C THR A 18 2.61 -3.38 4.15
N VAL A 19 3.39 -2.45 4.70
CA VAL A 19 4.84 -2.34 4.47
C VAL A 19 5.58 -2.27 5.79
N LYS A 20 6.87 -2.61 5.81
CA LYS A 20 7.70 -2.31 6.98
C LYS A 20 7.97 -0.81 7.05
N ARG A 21 8.11 -0.26 8.25
CA ARG A 21 8.43 1.16 8.48
C ARG A 21 9.63 1.63 7.65
N GLY A 22 10.68 0.80 7.57
CA GLY A 22 11.87 1.11 6.77
C GLY A 22 11.61 1.21 5.26
N GLU A 23 10.58 0.55 4.73
CA GLU A 23 10.22 0.59 3.31
C GLU A 23 9.41 1.82 2.93
N LEU A 24 8.79 2.52 3.90
CA LEU A 24 7.99 3.72 3.66
C LEU A 24 8.81 4.82 2.96
N SER A 25 10.09 4.94 3.33
CA SER A 25 11.05 5.86 2.71
C SER A 25 11.19 5.66 1.19
N ARG A 26 11.07 4.41 0.71
CA ARG A 26 11.16 4.07 -0.73
C ARG A 26 9.96 4.57 -1.52
N LEU A 27 8.81 4.79 -0.87
CA LEU A 27 7.59 5.24 -1.52
C LEU A 27 7.60 6.74 -1.81
N GLY A 28 8.24 7.55 -0.95
CA GLY A 28 8.43 8.98 -1.16
C GLY A 28 7.10 9.72 -1.34
N ARG A 29 6.97 10.52 -2.41
CA ARG A 29 5.75 11.30 -2.68
C ARG A 29 4.52 10.45 -3.04
N LEU A 30 4.67 9.15 -3.33
CA LEU A 30 3.54 8.28 -3.68
C LEU A 30 2.54 8.08 -2.55
N VAL A 31 2.98 8.29 -1.31
CA VAL A 31 2.11 8.21 -0.12
C VAL A 31 1.60 9.59 0.32
N GLN A 32 1.76 10.64 -0.52
CA GLN A 32 1.08 11.90 -0.27
C GLN A 32 -0.41 11.76 -0.59
N GLY A 33 -1.27 12.07 0.38
CA GLY A 33 -2.73 12.00 0.21
C GLY A 33 -3.34 10.60 0.36
N VAL A 34 -2.57 9.61 0.82
CA VAL A 34 -3.13 8.31 1.27
C VAL A 34 -3.24 8.28 2.79
N ARG A 35 -4.12 7.43 3.31
CA ARG A 35 -4.23 7.25 4.75
C ARG A 35 -3.14 6.28 5.21
N ILE A 36 -2.31 6.72 6.15
CA ILE A 36 -1.21 5.93 6.70
C ILE A 36 -1.55 5.65 8.17
N GLU A 37 -1.47 4.39 8.56
CA GLU A 37 -1.62 3.94 9.94
C GLU A 37 -0.35 3.20 10.35
N GLU A 38 0.29 3.66 11.43
CA GLU A 38 1.47 3.01 11.98
C GLU A 38 1.06 1.97 13.03
N ALA A 39 1.51 0.73 12.86
CA ALA A 39 1.30 -0.38 13.76
C ALA A 39 2.67 -0.96 14.16
N GLY A 40 3.39 -0.23 15.01
CA GLY A 40 4.76 -0.58 15.43
C GLY A 40 5.74 -0.58 14.25
N GLU A 41 6.26 -1.77 13.92
CA GLU A 41 7.19 -1.98 12.80
C GLU A 41 6.51 -2.00 11.43
N LEU A 42 5.18 -2.15 11.41
CA LEU A 42 4.38 -2.18 10.19
C LEU A 42 3.72 -0.82 9.97
N VAL A 43 3.58 -0.48 8.70
CA VAL A 43 2.86 0.70 8.21
C VAL A 43 1.80 0.22 7.25
N ILE A 44 0.55 0.58 7.54
CA ILE A 44 -0.62 0.22 6.76
C ILE A 44 -0.97 1.44 5.91
N ILE A 45 -0.92 1.27 4.59
CA ILE A 45 -1.25 2.30 3.62
C ILE A 45 -2.62 1.97 3.03
N ARG A 46 -3.60 2.86 3.21
CA ARG A 46 -4.95 2.71 2.66
C ARG A 46 -5.21 3.74 1.56
N THR A 47 -5.65 3.27 0.40
CA THR A 47 -6.04 4.13 -0.72
C THR A 47 -7.29 3.61 -1.42
N LYS A 48 -8.18 4.51 -1.87
CA LYS A 48 -9.32 4.13 -2.73
C LYS A 48 -8.92 3.90 -4.19
N SER A 49 -7.72 4.33 -4.59
CA SER A 49 -7.24 4.22 -5.97
C SER A 49 -6.53 2.90 -6.21
N ARG A 50 -7.14 2.04 -7.06
CA ARG A 50 -6.54 0.77 -7.50
C ARG A 50 -5.19 0.99 -8.20
N SER A 51 -5.11 2.06 -9.00
CA SER A 51 -3.91 2.41 -9.76
C SER A 51 -2.76 2.81 -8.84
N LEU A 52 -3.07 3.56 -7.77
CA LEU A 52 -2.07 3.93 -6.77
C LEU A 52 -1.60 2.72 -5.97
N ALA A 53 -2.51 1.85 -5.54
CA ALA A 53 -2.15 0.60 -4.86
C ALA A 53 -1.24 -0.30 -5.73
N LYS A 54 -1.55 -0.44 -7.03
CA LYS A 54 -0.68 -1.12 -7.99
C LYS A 54 0.70 -0.47 -8.08
N LEU A 55 0.76 0.85 -8.16
CA LEU A 55 2.01 1.59 -8.28
C LEU A 55 2.89 1.43 -7.03
N ILE A 56 2.29 1.47 -5.85
CA ILE A 56 2.96 1.20 -4.58
C ILE A 56 3.54 -0.23 -4.59
N LEU A 57 2.73 -1.24 -4.93
CA LEU A 57 3.19 -2.63 -4.98
C LEU A 57 4.33 -2.84 -5.99
N ARG A 58 4.26 -2.20 -7.16
CA ARG A 58 5.34 -2.23 -8.17
C ARG A 58 6.63 -1.63 -7.63
N LYS A 59 6.56 -0.47 -6.96
CA LYS A 59 7.75 0.18 -6.41
C LYS A 59 8.40 -0.61 -5.27
N LEU A 60 7.58 -1.41 -4.57
CA LEU A 60 8.05 -2.37 -3.58
C LEU A 60 8.58 -3.67 -4.19
N GLY A 61 8.50 -3.86 -5.51
CA GLY A 61 8.89 -5.09 -6.19
C GLY A 61 7.95 -6.29 -5.92
N ARG A 62 6.73 -6.03 -5.47
CA ARG A 62 5.75 -7.05 -5.06
C ARG A 62 4.75 -7.40 -6.15
N LEU A 63 4.72 -6.63 -7.23
CA LEU A 63 3.85 -6.83 -8.38
C LEU A 63 4.68 -6.68 -9.67
N ILE A 64 4.74 -7.74 -10.47
CA ILE A 64 5.41 -7.82 -11.77
C ILE A 64 4.40 -7.43 -12.86
#